data_AF-A0A924S8I2-F1
#
_entry.id   AF-A0A924S8I2-F1
#
_cell.length_a   1.000
_cell.length_b   1.000
_cell.length_c   1.000
_cell.angle_alpha   90.00
_cell.angle_beta   90.00
_cell.angle_gamma   90.00
#
_symmetry.space_group_name_H-M   'P 1'
#
loop_
_entity.id
_entity.type
_entity.pdbx_description
1 polymer ?
#
loop_
_entity_poly.entity_id
_entity_poly.type
_entity_poly.pdbx_seq_one_letter_code
_entity_poly.pdbx_strand_id
1 'polypeptide(L)'
;MKTFAAPDGTVWGVNIQSPSSSSSMIMFRHPDGRSSRLDRYNWVINQGPEARSVTARLDPDTVLAQLDEAAITRLFGRSMPVSRPDVLSGRADVETA
;
A
#
# COMPACT_ATOMS: atom_id res chain seq x y z
N MET A 1 -9.77 8.58 0.35
CA MET A 1 -8.33 8.89 0.55
C MET A 1 -8.16 9.53 1.92
N LYS A 2 -7.26 9.03 2.76
CA LYS A 2 -7.02 9.53 4.14
C LYS A 2 -5.58 10.05 4.26
N THR A 3 -5.30 10.89 5.23
CA THR A 3 -3.93 11.33 5.55
C THR A 3 -3.50 10.75 6.90
N PHE A 4 -2.22 10.44 7.03
CA PHE A 4 -1.62 9.89 8.25
C PHE A 4 -0.32 10.62 8.57
N ALA A 5 -0.19 11.14 9.79
CA ALA A 5 1.07 11.69 10.28
C ALA A 5 1.93 10.56 10.85
N ALA A 6 3.08 10.30 10.23
CA ALA A 6 4.02 9.33 10.74
C ALA A 6 4.75 9.86 12.00
N PRO A 7 5.36 8.99 12.83
CA PRO A 7 6.03 9.40 14.06
C PRO A 7 7.17 10.42 13.87
N ASP A 8 7.75 10.45 12.67
CA ASP A 8 8.77 11.42 12.25
C ASP A 8 8.20 12.79 11.83
N GLY A 9 6.88 12.97 11.85
CA GLY A 9 6.19 14.21 11.49
C GLY A 9 5.83 14.34 10.01
N THR A 10 6.28 13.42 9.16
CA THR A 10 5.91 13.40 7.74
C THR A 10 4.44 13.04 7.56
N VAL A 11 3.71 13.78 6.71
CA VAL A 11 2.30 13.52 6.40
C VAL A 11 2.19 12.66 5.13
N TRP A 12 1.71 11.44 5.29
CA TRP A 12 1.53 10.45 4.23
C TRP A 12 0.11 10.42 3.73
N GLY A 13 -0.06 10.21 2.42
CA GLY A 13 -1.36 9.86 1.83
C GLY A 13 -1.63 8.37 1.98
N VAL A 14 -2.82 7.98 2.43
CA VAL A 14 -3.22 6.59 2.63
C VAL A 14 -4.36 6.23 1.68
N ASN A 15 -4.18 5.15 0.93
CA ASN A 15 -5.20 4.62 0.02
C ASN A 15 -5.23 3.08 0.05
N ILE A 16 -6.38 2.50 -0.27
CA ILE A 16 -6.54 1.07 -0.49
C ILE A 16 -6.48 0.79 -1.99
N GLN A 17 -5.66 -0.17 -2.38
CA GLN A 17 -5.56 -0.71 -3.73
C GLN A 17 -5.91 -2.19 -3.74
N SER A 18 -6.39 -2.66 -4.89
CA SER A 18 -6.70 -4.07 -5.14
C SER A 18 -7.53 -4.73 -4.02
N PRO A 19 -8.68 -4.15 -3.61
CA PRO A 19 -9.50 -4.77 -2.58
C PRO A 19 -10.05 -6.10 -3.10
N SER A 20 -9.60 -7.18 -2.50
CA SER A 20 -10.22 -8.50 -2.62
C SER A 20 -11.06 -8.76 -1.38
N SER A 21 -12.01 -9.70 -1.47
CA SER A 21 -12.87 -10.10 -0.37
C SER A 21 -12.10 -10.35 0.95
N SER A 22 -10.91 -10.94 0.89
CA SER A 22 -10.17 -11.36 2.08
C SER A 22 -8.86 -10.59 2.33
N SER A 23 -8.39 -9.82 1.35
CA SER A 23 -7.15 -9.05 1.48
C SER A 23 -7.19 -7.79 0.63
N SER A 24 -6.69 -6.71 1.19
CA SER A 24 -6.57 -5.41 0.54
C SER A 24 -5.15 -4.90 0.68
N MET A 25 -4.60 -4.30 -0.37
CA MET A 25 -3.31 -3.62 -0.27
C MET A 25 -3.54 -2.21 0.25
N ILE A 26 -2.87 -1.83 1.33
CA ILE A 26 -2.80 -0.43 1.77
C ILE A 26 -1.53 0.20 1.21
N MET A 27 -1.69 1.38 0.60
CA MET A 27 -0.62 2.17 0.00
C MET A 27 -0.43 3.45 0.81
N PHE A 28 0.81 3.71 1.20
CA PHE A 28 1.28 4.94 1.83
C PHE A 28 2.08 5.75 0.81
N ARG A 29 1.59 6.91 0.43
CA ARG A 29 2.23 7.82 -0.52
C ARG A 29 3.00 8.91 0.21
N HIS A 30 4.27 9.04 -0.14
CA HIS A 30 5.15 10.05 0.46
C HIS A 30 4.81 11.45 -0.07
N PRO A 31 4.81 12.50 0.77
CA PRO A 31 4.39 13.85 0.37
C PRO A 31 5.30 14.50 -0.68
N ASP A 32 6.59 14.10 -0.73
CA ASP A 32 7.52 14.60 -1.75
C ASP A 32 7.04 14.29 -3.18
N GLY A 33 6.28 13.20 -3.39
CA GLY A 33 5.55 12.90 -4.63
C GLY A 33 6.39 12.73 -5.90
N ARG A 34 7.69 13.09 -5.88
CA ARG A 34 8.60 13.06 -7.02
C ARG A 34 8.99 11.64 -7.41
N SER A 35 8.86 10.69 -6.51
CA SER A 35 9.20 9.30 -6.77
C SER A 35 8.39 8.33 -5.90
N SER A 36 7.77 7.35 -6.56
CA SER A 36 7.12 6.23 -5.87
C SER A 36 8.11 5.34 -5.10
N ARG A 37 9.42 5.60 -5.15
CA ARG A 37 10.44 4.85 -4.39
C ARG A 37 10.33 5.09 -2.88
N LEU A 38 9.76 6.22 -2.48
CA LEU A 38 9.48 6.54 -1.08
C LEU A 38 8.12 6.03 -0.64
N ASP A 39 7.25 5.65 -1.59
CA ASP A 39 5.96 5.06 -1.27
C ASP A 39 6.19 3.71 -0.58
N ARG A 40 5.25 3.36 0.30
CA ARG A 40 5.29 2.12 1.07
C ARG A 40 3.96 1.41 0.90
N TYR A 41 3.95 0.09 1.03
CA TYR A 41 2.73 -0.68 0.99
C TYR A 41 2.70 -1.72 2.11
N ASN A 42 1.51 -2.15 2.48
CA ASN A 42 1.30 -3.29 3.34
C ASN A 42 0.04 -4.04 2.92
N TRP A 43 -0.18 -5.23 3.46
CA TRP A 43 -1.38 -6.02 3.25
C TRP A 43 -2.26 -5.96 4.49
N VAL A 44 -3.54 -5.68 4.27
CA VAL A 44 -4.59 -5.70 5.29
C VAL A 44 -5.45 -6.93 5.06
N ILE A 45 -5.59 -7.76 6.08
CA ILE A 45 -6.52 -8.89 6.05
C ILE A 45 -7.90 -8.36 6.45
N ASN A 46 -8.86 -8.46 5.55
CA ASN A 46 -10.23 -8.03 5.83
C ASN A 46 -10.91 -9.10 6.70
N GLN A 47 -11.34 -8.74 7.91
CA GLN A 47 -11.97 -9.68 8.88
C GLN A 47 -13.49 -9.45 9.02
N GLY A 48 -14.09 -8.62 8.17
CA GLY A 48 -15.54 -8.31 8.21
C GLY A 48 -16.42 -9.47 7.72
N PRO A 49 -17.76 -9.40 7.93
CA PRO A 49 -18.70 -10.41 7.43
C PRO A 49 -18.63 -10.59 5.91
N GLU A 50 -18.27 -9.53 5.19
CA GLU A 50 -18.05 -9.51 3.74
C GLU A 50 -16.81 -10.33 3.32
N ALA A 51 -15.85 -10.54 4.22
CA ALA A 51 -14.66 -11.38 3.97
C ALA A 51 -14.98 -12.86 3.83
N ARG A 52 -16.20 -13.28 4.21
CA ARG A 52 -16.72 -14.64 4.00
C ARG A 52 -17.28 -14.85 2.59
N SER A 53 -17.44 -13.79 1.79
CA SER A 53 -17.97 -13.87 0.43
C SER A 53 -16.87 -13.58 -0.59
N VAL A 54 -16.37 -14.62 -1.26
CA VAL A 54 -15.31 -14.53 -2.29
C VAL A 54 -15.71 -13.72 -3.54
N THR A 55 -17.01 -13.48 -3.73
CA THR A 55 -17.57 -12.66 -4.81
C THR A 55 -17.79 -11.20 -4.41
N ALA A 56 -17.69 -10.86 -3.12
CA ALA A 56 -17.85 -9.50 -2.64
C ALA A 56 -16.62 -8.67 -3.03
N ARG A 57 -16.83 -7.63 -3.85
CA ARG A 57 -15.83 -6.57 -4.05
C ARG A 57 -16.01 -5.60 -2.90
N LEU A 58 -15.08 -5.64 -1.95
CA LEU A 58 -15.04 -4.66 -0.88
C LEU A 58 -14.77 -3.28 -1.46
N ASP A 59 -15.58 -2.31 -1.04
CA ASP A 59 -15.35 -0.92 -1.41
C ASP A 59 -14.08 -0.41 -0.68
N PRO A 60 -13.12 0.18 -1.40
CA PRO A 60 -11.86 0.62 -0.81
C PRO A 60 -12.02 1.73 0.24
N ASP A 61 -13.05 2.57 0.13
CA ASP A 61 -13.35 3.62 1.11
C ASP A 61 -13.92 3.01 2.40
N THR A 62 -14.76 1.97 2.27
CA THR A 62 -15.27 1.22 3.42
C THR A 62 -14.15 0.52 4.20
N VAL A 63 -13.19 -0.11 3.51
CA VAL A 63 -12.02 -0.72 4.15
C VAL A 63 -11.17 0.35 4.84
N LEU A 64 -10.97 1.50 4.19
CA LEU A 64 -10.19 2.60 4.76
C LEU A 64 -10.87 3.24 5.98
N ALA A 65 -12.21 3.31 5.99
CA ALA A 65 -13.00 3.83 7.09
C ALA A 65 -12.93 2.95 8.35
N GLN A 66 -12.78 1.63 8.18
CA GLN A 66 -12.58 0.68 9.29
C GLN A 66 -11.17 0.75 9.91
N LEU A 67 -10.23 1.47 9.28
CA LEU A 67 -8.87 1.61 9.79
C LEU A 67 -8.73 2.86 10.67
N ASP A 68 -8.72 2.62 11.97
CA ASP A 68 -8.34 3.62 12.97
C ASP A 68 -6.87 4.00 12.89
N GLU A 69 -6.51 5.14 13.47
CA GLU A 69 -5.14 5.67 13.45
C GLU A 69 -4.12 4.70 14.06
N ALA A 70 -4.47 3.99 15.13
CA ALA A 70 -3.62 2.97 15.73
C ALA A 70 -3.34 1.79 14.77
N ALA A 71 -4.35 1.38 14.00
CA ALA A 71 -4.20 0.32 13.00
C ALA A 71 -3.30 0.79 11.84
N ILE A 72 -3.52 2.01 11.35
CA ILE A 72 -2.69 2.63 10.31
C ILE A 72 -1.24 2.76 10.77
N THR A 73 -1.00 3.20 12.01
CA THR A 73 0.34 3.31 12.60
C THR A 73 1.06 1.96 12.64
N ARG A 74 0.36 0.91 13.09
CA ARG A 74 0.91 -0.46 13.13
C ARG A 74 1.21 -1.00 11.73
N LEU A 75 0.32 -0.75 10.77
CA LEU A 75 0.52 -1.14 9.38
C LEU A 75 1.68 -0.38 8.75
N PHE A 76 1.83 0.91 9.06
CA PHE A 76 2.94 1.73 8.58
C PHE A 76 4.28 1.23 9.13
N GLY A 77 4.37 0.93 10.43
CA GLY A 77 5.59 0.40 11.03
C GLY A 77 6.04 -0.96 10.46
N ARG A 78 5.12 -1.73 9.87
CA ARG A 78 5.39 -3.01 9.19
C ARG A 78 5.37 -2.93 7.66
N SER A 79 5.21 -1.73 7.10
CA SER A 79 5.08 -1.54 5.67
C SER A 79 6.41 -1.74 4.94
N MET A 80 6.34 -2.23 3.71
CA MET A 80 7.47 -2.47 2.83
C MET A 80 7.62 -1.31 1.83
N PRO A 81 8.84 -0.91 1.45
CA PRO A 81 9.03 0.09 0.40
C PRO A 81 8.52 -0.45 -0.94
N VAL A 82 7.91 0.42 -1.74
CA VAL A 82 7.56 0.13 -3.13
C VAL A 82 8.86 0.13 -3.95
N SER A 83 9.51 -1.04 -4.03
CA SER A 83 10.62 -1.24 -4.96
C SER A 83 10.08 -1.29 -6.38
N ARG A 84 10.57 -0.40 -7.26
CA ARG A 84 10.49 -0.66 -8.69
C ARG A 84 11.67 -1.57 -9.07
N PRO A 85 11.46 -2.67 -9.81
CA PRO A 85 12.55 -3.21 -10.61
C PRO A 85 13.00 -2.10 -11.55
N ASP A 86 14.28 -1.78 -11.51
CA ASP A 86 14.89 -0.84 -12.44
C ASP A 86 14.72 -1.41 -13.86
N VAL A 87 13.80 -0.86 -14.64
CA VAL A 87 13.55 -1.28 -16.04
C VAL A 87 14.77 -0.96 -16.95
N LEU A 88 15.83 -0.33 -16.42
CA LEU A 88 17.03 0.04 -17.16
C LEU A 88 18.23 -0.89 -16.91
N SER A 89 18.16 -1.85 -15.98
CA SER A 89 19.26 -2.81 -15.73
C SER A 89 19.22 -4.06 -16.63
N GLY A 90 18.42 -4.07 -17.70
CA GLY A 90 18.27 -5.20 -18.63
C GLY A 90 18.90 -5.02 -20.01
N ARG A 91 19.83 -4.08 -20.21
CA ARG A 91 20.44 -3.80 -21.53
C ARG A 91 21.97 -3.66 -21.50
N ALA A 92 22.65 -4.55 -20.79
CA ALA A 92 24.06 -4.82 -21.01
C ALA A 92 24.29 -6.32 -20.88
N ASP A 93 25.12 -6.88 -21.77
CA ASP A 93 25.45 -8.30 -21.96
C ASP A 93 24.34 -9.10 -22.69
N VAL A 94 24.48 -9.53 -23.95
CA VAL A 94 25.66 -10.03 -24.66
C VAL A 94 25.56 -9.73 -26.16
N GLU A 95 26.45 -8.90 -26.66
CA GLU A 95 27.06 -9.08 -27.99
C GLU A 95 28.40 -9.80 -27.76
N THR A 96 28.83 -10.59 -28.76
CA THR A 96 30.12 -11.29 -28.91
C THR A 96 30.09 -12.80 -28.62
N ALA A 97 29.82 -13.59 -29.66
CA ALA A 97 30.74 -14.60 -30.22
C ALA A 97 30.13 -15.21 -31.50
#